data_AF-A0A9E1EY10-F1
#
_entry.id   AF-A0A9E1EY10-F1
#
_cell.length_a   1.000
_cell.length_b   1.000
_cell.length_c   1.000
_cell.angle_alpha   90.00
_cell.angle_beta   90.00
_cell.angle_gamma   90.00
#
_symmetry.space_group_name_H-M   'P 1'
#
loop_
_entity.id
_entity.type
_entity.pdbx_description
1 polymer ?
#
loop_
_entity_poly.entity_id
_entity_poly.type
_entity_poly.pdbx_seq_one_letter_code
_entity_poly.pdbx_strand_id
1 'polypeptide(L)'
;MKRFLTIFLTLALLFGLFALPAGASSATLDTAAKKAAAFAVSSMPHPGAGDDWAVIGTVRGGFDTPEHWTDSYYRAIAAKLQETDGVLSKTRLTEYVRVILGLTAIGENPRNVAGYNLLAPLADYDAATQPGVTSAAYVLLALDCGNYEIPTVEEGKMQATRPMYVDFMLGQQLSDGGWAIGSEEADPDVTAMVLQALAPYQESTPVKNAVTLGVNRLSTLQNDDGGYSSWGYTSSESCSQVVLTLCALGIPMDDSRFVKNGKSVLDKLLTYQLSDGSFCHDDSFDAYATMQALCALSAASRQAGGKTAFFTMTDVQKMTHTPQSGVTAHTSRLAETPAFTDTKGIAAQQAIETLAAYGVLNGMTKTTFEPAANLTRAQFAKIVVGALNLTPEYRGTFKDVAQSAWYAPYVDTAAAYGIVNGVGDGKFNPDGAITVQEAAAMTARAASLCGMDPALEHPDTALRAYSDASRVSSWAKPSMAYCAASGLWAQGASALTPTRQITRGEIAQMLCGLLLRANLLQ
;
A
#
# COMPACT_ATOMS: atom_id res chain seq x y z
N MET A 1 82.55 6.59 24.73
CA MET A 1 81.16 6.73 25.24
C MET A 1 80.73 8.15 24.93
N LYS A 2 80.13 8.33 23.75
CA LYS A 2 78.69 8.57 23.48
C LYS A 2 78.22 9.96 23.92
N ARG A 3 77.76 10.69 22.91
CA ARG A 3 77.48 12.12 22.80
C ARG A 3 75.96 12.33 22.58
N PHE A 4 75.49 13.52 22.94
CA PHE A 4 74.40 14.32 22.35
C PHE A 4 72.90 14.01 22.62
N LEU A 5 72.18 15.15 22.78
CA LEU A 5 70.76 15.48 22.52
C LEU A 5 69.70 14.94 23.51
N THR A 6 69.02 15.77 24.31
CA THR A 6 67.91 16.72 23.99
C THR A 6 66.54 16.04 23.99
N ILE A 7 65.73 16.38 25.00
CA ILE A 7 64.28 16.72 25.03
C ILE A 7 63.30 15.88 24.19
N PHE A 8 62.18 15.52 24.84
CA PHE A 8 60.94 14.86 24.37
C PHE A 8 60.93 13.32 24.32
N LEU A 9 60.43 12.68 25.40
CA LEU A 9 59.54 11.51 25.32
C LEU A 9 58.99 11.11 26.71
N THR A 10 58.03 11.87 27.20
CA THR A 10 57.08 11.42 28.24
C THR A 10 55.67 11.80 27.80
N LEU A 11 55.20 11.15 26.74
CA LEU A 11 53.79 11.18 26.35
C LEU A 11 53.48 9.99 25.42
N ALA A 12 53.33 8.79 26.00
CA ALA A 12 52.71 7.65 25.32
C ALA A 12 52.51 6.48 26.30
N LEU A 13 51.52 6.59 27.20
CA LEU A 13 50.87 5.43 27.86
C LEU A 13 49.69 5.94 28.71
N LEU A 14 48.73 6.58 28.04
CA LEU A 14 47.37 6.85 28.52
C LEU A 14 46.54 7.25 27.29
N PHE A 15 46.46 6.35 26.31
CA PHE A 15 45.54 6.49 25.18
C PHE A 15 44.43 5.45 25.34
N GLY A 16 43.26 5.96 25.73
CA GLY A 16 41.95 5.51 25.31
C GLY A 16 41.63 4.02 25.41
N LEU A 17 41.03 3.62 26.54
CA LEU A 17 39.85 2.78 26.45
C LEU A 17 38.73 3.62 25.83
N PHE A 18 38.79 3.79 24.50
CA PHE A 18 37.58 4.14 23.77
C PHE A 18 36.67 2.91 23.91
N ALA A 19 35.60 3.03 24.68
CA ALA A 19 34.48 2.12 24.54
C ALA A 19 34.16 2.06 23.04
N LEU A 20 34.18 0.85 22.46
CA LEU A 20 33.64 0.64 21.13
C LEU A 20 32.22 1.24 21.11
N PRO A 21 31.82 1.94 20.04
CA PRO A 21 30.43 2.38 19.94
C PRO A 21 29.53 1.16 20.13
N ALA A 22 28.64 1.22 21.10
CA ALA A 22 27.64 0.18 21.33
C ALA A 22 26.61 0.25 20.18
N GLY A 23 26.22 -0.90 19.65
CA GLY A 23 25.33 -1.01 18.49
C GLY A 23 26.01 -1.64 17.27
N ALA A 24 25.31 -2.59 16.65
CA ALA A 24 25.76 -3.23 15.43
C ALA A 24 25.98 -2.19 14.32
N SER A 25 27.10 -2.29 13.60
CA SER A 25 27.40 -1.40 12.49
C SER A 25 26.35 -1.53 11.38
N SER A 26 26.16 -0.48 10.58
CA SER A 26 25.26 -0.51 9.41
C SER A 26 25.60 -1.65 8.43
N ALA A 27 26.88 -1.99 8.28
CA ALA A 27 27.34 -3.10 7.46
C ALA A 27 26.97 -4.48 8.05
N THR A 28 27.04 -4.62 9.38
CA THR A 28 26.64 -5.84 10.09
C THR A 28 25.13 -6.06 9.96
N LEU A 29 24.34 -5.02 10.17
CA LEU A 29 22.89 -5.03 9.99
C LEU A 29 22.49 -5.44 8.56
N ASP A 30 23.07 -4.77 7.55
CA ASP A 30 22.79 -5.06 6.14
C ASP A 30 23.13 -6.52 5.77
N THR A 31 24.26 -7.03 6.26
CA THR A 31 24.66 -8.42 6.04
C THR A 31 23.68 -9.40 6.68
N ALA A 32 23.28 -9.17 7.93
CA ALA A 32 22.34 -10.02 8.63
C ALA A 32 20.96 -10.05 7.97
N ALA A 33 20.46 -8.87 7.57
CA ALA A 33 19.16 -8.73 6.92
C ALA A 33 19.12 -9.43 5.56
N LYS A 34 20.18 -9.27 4.74
CA LYS A 34 20.32 -9.98 3.45
C LYS A 34 20.35 -11.50 3.61
N LYS A 35 21.05 -12.00 4.62
CA LYS A 35 21.10 -13.44 4.92
C LYS A 35 19.72 -13.98 5.32
N ALA A 36 19.01 -13.27 6.20
CA ALA A 36 17.67 -13.65 6.62
C ALA A 36 16.68 -13.67 5.43
N ALA A 37 16.74 -12.64 4.58
CA ALA A 37 15.90 -12.56 3.38
C ALA A 37 16.23 -13.68 2.38
N ALA A 38 17.51 -13.95 2.12
CA ALA A 38 17.95 -15.04 1.25
C ALA A 38 17.50 -16.41 1.77
N PHE A 39 17.54 -16.63 3.09
CA PHE A 39 16.99 -17.83 3.71
C PHE A 39 15.46 -17.92 3.51
N ALA A 40 14.72 -16.84 3.78
CA ALA A 40 13.26 -16.82 3.60
C ALA A 40 12.86 -17.14 2.15
N VAL A 41 13.51 -16.48 1.17
CA VAL A 41 13.24 -16.68 -0.26
C VAL A 41 13.60 -18.11 -0.71
N SER A 42 14.72 -18.66 -0.24
CA SER A 42 15.15 -20.00 -0.64
C SER A 42 14.34 -21.12 0.00
N SER A 43 13.86 -20.94 1.24
CA SER A 43 12.99 -21.88 1.94
C SER A 43 11.53 -21.83 1.44
N MET A 44 11.10 -20.69 0.91
CA MET A 44 9.76 -20.47 0.35
C MET A 44 9.86 -19.93 -1.08
N PRO A 45 10.20 -20.76 -2.09
CA PRO A 45 10.28 -20.31 -3.48
C PRO A 45 8.91 -19.92 -4.07
N HIS A 46 7.81 -20.39 -3.46
CA HIS A 46 6.42 -20.09 -3.82
C HIS A 46 5.60 -19.83 -2.54
N PRO A 47 5.67 -18.63 -1.95
CA PRO A 47 4.96 -18.31 -0.71
C PRO A 47 3.45 -18.56 -0.85
N GLY A 48 2.89 -19.20 0.17
CA GLY A 48 1.47 -19.52 0.30
C GLY A 48 0.73 -18.59 1.26
N ALA A 49 -0.55 -18.91 1.51
CA ALA A 49 -1.46 -18.08 2.29
C ALA A 49 -1.12 -17.94 3.80
N GLY A 50 -0.07 -18.59 4.28
CA GLY A 50 0.41 -18.48 5.67
C GLY A 50 1.80 -17.85 5.81
N ASP A 51 2.41 -17.46 4.69
CA ASP A 51 3.81 -16.99 4.66
C ASP A 51 3.91 -15.46 4.77
N ASP A 52 2.87 -14.81 5.32
CA ASP A 52 2.70 -13.35 5.33
C ASP A 52 3.93 -12.62 5.86
N TRP A 53 4.48 -13.05 7.00
CA TRP A 53 5.62 -12.38 7.63
C TRP A 53 6.90 -12.49 6.81
N ALA A 54 7.10 -13.61 6.11
CA ALA A 54 8.21 -13.77 5.19
C ALA A 54 8.11 -12.78 4.04
N VAL A 55 6.91 -12.67 3.46
CA VAL A 55 6.59 -11.74 2.36
C VAL A 55 6.75 -10.30 2.81
N ILE A 56 6.14 -9.91 3.93
CA ILE A 56 6.22 -8.54 4.47
C ILE A 56 7.69 -8.19 4.76
N GLY A 57 8.41 -9.03 5.50
CA GLY A 57 9.81 -8.79 5.84
C GLY A 57 10.69 -8.62 4.61
N THR A 58 10.59 -9.55 3.66
CA THR A 58 11.41 -9.53 2.43
C THR A 58 11.12 -8.28 1.58
N VAL A 59 9.84 -8.01 1.30
CA VAL A 59 9.43 -6.92 0.41
C VAL A 59 9.66 -5.56 1.05
N ARG A 60 9.34 -5.39 2.34
CA ARG A 60 9.56 -4.11 3.04
C ARG A 60 11.05 -3.83 3.26
N GLY A 61 11.88 -4.86 3.41
CA GLY A 61 13.33 -4.73 3.41
C GLY A 61 13.90 -4.27 2.06
N GLY A 62 13.15 -4.45 0.97
CA GLY A 62 13.60 -4.13 -0.39
C GLY A 62 14.62 -5.14 -0.91
N PHE A 63 14.50 -6.41 -0.49
CA PHE A 63 15.35 -7.49 -0.93
C PHE A 63 14.84 -8.09 -2.23
N ASP A 64 15.76 -8.59 -3.06
CA ASP A 64 15.42 -9.21 -4.34
C ASP A 64 14.62 -10.50 -4.12
N THR A 65 13.55 -10.65 -4.90
CA THR A 65 12.73 -11.86 -4.94
C THR A 65 12.73 -12.46 -6.34
N PRO A 66 12.55 -13.78 -6.49
CA PRO A 66 12.31 -14.40 -7.78
C PRO A 66 11.13 -13.76 -8.52
N GLU A 67 11.13 -13.88 -9.85
CA GLU A 67 9.98 -13.50 -10.67
C GLU A 67 8.71 -14.24 -10.19
N HIS A 68 7.58 -13.54 -10.15
CA HIS A 68 6.29 -14.06 -9.67
C HIS A 68 6.24 -14.52 -8.21
N TRP A 69 7.26 -14.24 -7.40
CA TRP A 69 7.27 -14.65 -5.99
C TRP A 69 6.11 -14.04 -5.20
N THR A 70 5.90 -12.72 -5.30
CA THR A 70 4.76 -12.02 -4.69
C THR A 70 3.42 -12.41 -5.33
N ASP A 71 3.40 -12.73 -6.62
CA ASP A 71 2.19 -13.20 -7.32
C ASP A 71 1.72 -14.55 -6.78
N SER A 72 2.65 -15.43 -6.41
CA SER A 72 2.31 -16.74 -5.83
C SER A 72 1.61 -16.60 -4.48
N TYR A 73 2.08 -15.65 -3.65
CA TYR A 73 1.43 -15.28 -2.40
C TYR A 73 0.02 -14.73 -2.64
N TYR A 74 -0.13 -13.74 -3.53
CA TYR A 74 -1.45 -13.19 -3.88
C TYR A 74 -2.42 -14.28 -4.37
N ARG A 75 -1.96 -15.17 -5.27
CA ARG A 75 -2.79 -16.27 -5.80
C ARG A 75 -3.20 -17.25 -4.70
N ALA A 76 -2.32 -17.55 -3.75
CA ALA A 76 -2.64 -18.42 -2.63
C ALA A 76 -3.72 -17.78 -1.72
N ILE A 77 -3.61 -16.49 -1.44
CA ILE A 77 -4.63 -15.74 -0.68
C ILE A 77 -5.95 -15.69 -1.44
N ALA A 78 -5.93 -15.34 -2.73
CA ALA A 78 -7.12 -15.28 -3.58
C ALA A 78 -7.83 -16.65 -3.64
N ALA A 79 -7.08 -17.73 -3.83
CA ALA A 79 -7.61 -19.09 -3.82
C ALA A 79 -8.21 -19.45 -2.45
N LYS A 80 -7.55 -19.06 -1.35
CA LYS A 80 -8.06 -19.29 0.00
C LYS A 80 -9.38 -18.57 0.24
N LEU A 81 -9.49 -17.32 -0.19
CA LEU A 81 -10.72 -16.54 -0.08
C LEU A 81 -11.85 -17.16 -0.91
N GLN A 82 -11.56 -17.64 -2.11
CA GLN A 82 -12.55 -18.34 -2.93
C GLN A 82 -13.02 -19.66 -2.28
N GLU A 83 -12.10 -20.44 -1.72
CA GLU A 83 -12.41 -21.69 -0.99
C GLU A 83 -13.27 -21.43 0.26
N THR A 84 -13.05 -20.29 0.91
CA THR A 84 -13.66 -19.95 2.21
C THR A 84 -14.80 -18.95 2.12
N ASP A 85 -15.26 -18.61 0.90
CA ASP A 85 -16.29 -17.60 0.65
C ASP A 85 -15.99 -16.26 1.36
N GLY A 86 -14.73 -15.83 1.26
CA GLY A 86 -14.22 -14.59 1.85
C GLY A 86 -13.85 -14.66 3.33
N VAL A 87 -14.10 -15.79 4.01
CA VAL A 87 -13.89 -15.92 5.46
C VAL A 87 -12.54 -16.56 5.79
N LEU A 88 -11.50 -15.74 5.96
CA LEU A 88 -10.17 -16.22 6.37
C LEU A 88 -10.18 -16.92 7.74
N SER A 89 -10.97 -16.38 8.68
CA SER A 89 -11.16 -16.97 10.00
C SER A 89 -12.44 -16.48 10.65
N LYS A 90 -13.06 -17.33 11.46
CA LYS A 90 -14.25 -17.00 12.25
C LYS A 90 -13.93 -16.50 13.66
N THR A 91 -12.69 -16.71 14.11
CA THR A 91 -12.31 -16.48 15.51
C THR A 91 -11.02 -15.70 15.67
N ARG A 92 -10.25 -15.49 14.59
CA ARG A 92 -8.93 -14.85 14.65
C ARG A 92 -8.84 -13.71 13.64
N LEU A 93 -9.10 -12.48 14.10
CA LEU A 93 -8.89 -11.27 13.28
C LEU A 93 -7.41 -11.07 12.94
N THR A 94 -6.50 -11.65 13.71
CA THR A 94 -5.06 -11.64 13.41
C THR A 94 -4.73 -12.32 12.07
N GLU A 95 -5.55 -13.25 11.58
CA GLU A 95 -5.40 -13.82 10.22
C GLU A 95 -5.64 -12.75 9.15
N TYR A 96 -6.71 -11.94 9.31
CA TYR A 96 -6.98 -10.82 8.40
C TYR A 96 -5.87 -9.77 8.49
N VAL A 97 -5.42 -9.42 9.70
CA VAL A 97 -4.33 -8.45 9.90
C VAL A 97 -3.09 -8.85 9.12
N ARG A 98 -2.61 -10.09 9.28
CA ARG A 98 -1.39 -10.55 8.60
C ARG A 98 -1.53 -10.48 7.08
N VAL A 99 -2.68 -10.93 6.56
CA VAL A 99 -2.95 -10.90 5.11
C VAL A 99 -3.08 -9.46 4.59
N ILE A 100 -3.74 -8.56 5.32
CA ILE A 100 -3.83 -7.14 4.95
C ILE A 100 -2.45 -6.51 4.88
N LEU A 101 -1.60 -6.73 5.90
CA LEU A 101 -0.23 -6.23 5.92
C LEU A 101 0.59 -6.81 4.74
N GLY A 102 0.45 -8.10 4.45
CA GLY A 102 1.12 -8.77 3.34
C GLY A 102 0.71 -8.23 1.97
N LEU A 103 -0.60 -8.15 1.71
CA LEU A 103 -1.16 -7.60 0.48
C LEU A 103 -0.74 -6.14 0.27
N THR A 104 -0.82 -5.33 1.33
CA THR A 104 -0.39 -3.93 1.27
C THR A 104 1.11 -3.83 0.96
N ALA A 105 1.93 -4.71 1.53
CA ALA A 105 3.37 -4.71 1.30
C ALA A 105 3.73 -5.03 -0.16
N ILE A 106 3.00 -5.94 -0.81
CA ILE A 106 3.17 -6.26 -2.23
C ILE A 106 2.41 -5.30 -3.17
N GLY A 107 1.75 -4.28 -2.63
CA GLY A 107 1.02 -3.26 -3.38
C GLY A 107 -0.43 -3.58 -3.68
N GLU A 108 -0.93 -4.76 -3.36
CA GLU A 108 -2.31 -5.17 -3.61
C GLU A 108 -3.31 -4.42 -2.72
N ASN A 109 -4.57 -4.29 -3.18
CA ASN A 109 -5.61 -3.61 -2.44
C ASN A 109 -6.44 -4.60 -1.61
N PRO A 110 -6.32 -4.62 -0.27
CA PRO A 110 -7.05 -5.56 0.58
C PRO A 110 -8.57 -5.34 0.59
N ARG A 111 -9.06 -4.24 -0.02
CA ARG A 111 -10.50 -4.00 -0.20
C ARG A 111 -11.13 -4.83 -1.31
N ASN A 112 -10.35 -5.36 -2.24
CA ASN A 112 -10.87 -6.11 -3.38
C ASN A 112 -9.94 -7.26 -3.77
N VAL A 113 -9.86 -8.28 -2.93
CA VAL A 113 -9.05 -9.47 -3.22
C VAL A 113 -9.99 -10.58 -3.66
N ALA A 114 -9.92 -10.94 -4.94
CA ALA A 114 -10.84 -11.92 -5.54
C ALA A 114 -12.33 -11.62 -5.30
N GLY A 115 -12.71 -10.33 -5.22
CA GLY A 115 -14.08 -9.89 -4.94
C GLY A 115 -14.43 -9.69 -3.46
N TYR A 116 -13.50 -9.92 -2.54
CA TYR A 116 -13.73 -9.80 -1.09
C TYR A 116 -13.01 -8.59 -0.48
N ASN A 117 -13.66 -7.93 0.48
CA ASN A 117 -13.10 -6.84 1.26
C ASN A 117 -12.60 -7.35 2.62
N LEU A 118 -11.28 -7.44 2.76
CA LEU A 118 -10.65 -7.97 3.97
C LEU A 118 -10.65 -6.99 5.15
N LEU A 119 -10.95 -5.71 4.92
CA LEU A 119 -11.06 -4.71 5.98
C LEU A 119 -12.38 -4.82 6.76
N ALA A 120 -13.41 -5.43 6.18
CA ALA A 120 -14.75 -5.44 6.77
C ALA A 120 -14.80 -6.08 8.18
N PRO A 121 -14.11 -7.21 8.45
CA PRO A 121 -14.07 -7.79 9.80
C PRO A 121 -13.36 -6.90 10.83
N LEU A 122 -12.53 -5.95 10.41
CA LEU A 122 -11.82 -5.03 11.32
C LEU A 122 -12.70 -3.84 11.77
N ALA A 123 -13.90 -3.69 11.20
CA ALA A 123 -14.84 -2.62 11.54
C ALA A 123 -15.67 -2.90 12.79
N ASP A 124 -15.68 -4.14 13.28
CA ASP A 124 -16.38 -4.56 14.51
C ASP A 124 -15.46 -4.34 15.72
N TYR A 125 -15.74 -3.28 16.48
CA TYR A 125 -14.93 -2.89 17.62
C TYR A 125 -14.89 -3.96 18.72
N ASP A 126 -16.03 -4.59 19.01
CA ASP A 126 -16.12 -5.60 20.06
C ASP A 126 -15.32 -6.83 19.66
N ALA A 127 -15.48 -7.29 18.42
CA ALA A 127 -14.69 -8.42 17.91
C ALA A 127 -13.18 -8.14 17.89
N ALA A 128 -12.77 -6.91 17.61
CA ALA A 128 -11.37 -6.50 17.57
C ALA A 128 -10.74 -6.38 18.97
N THR A 129 -11.51 -5.94 19.97
CA THR A 129 -10.99 -5.66 21.33
C THR A 129 -11.21 -6.80 22.31
N GLN A 130 -12.25 -7.64 22.13
CA GLN A 130 -12.54 -8.77 23.01
C GLN A 130 -11.36 -9.73 23.22
N PRO A 131 -10.54 -10.07 22.20
CA PRO A 131 -9.36 -10.92 22.41
C PRO A 131 -8.24 -10.25 23.24
N GLY A 132 -8.30 -8.93 23.42
CA GLY A 132 -7.38 -8.16 24.25
C GLY A 132 -6.57 -7.11 23.49
N VAL A 133 -5.66 -6.46 24.23
CA VAL A 133 -4.90 -5.28 23.77
C VAL A 133 -4.02 -5.55 22.54
N THR A 134 -3.46 -6.76 22.41
CA THR A 134 -2.63 -7.13 21.25
C THR A 134 -3.45 -7.26 19.97
N SER A 135 -4.70 -7.74 20.06
CA SER A 135 -5.62 -7.78 18.92
C SER A 135 -5.96 -6.37 18.46
N ALA A 136 -6.33 -5.48 19.40
CA ALA A 136 -6.63 -4.08 19.10
C ALA A 136 -5.44 -3.36 18.44
N ALA A 137 -4.23 -3.56 18.95
CA ALA A 137 -3.00 -2.99 18.39
C ALA A 137 -2.76 -3.45 16.94
N TYR A 138 -2.88 -4.76 16.69
CA TYR A 138 -2.69 -5.32 15.35
C TYR A 138 -3.77 -4.89 14.35
N VAL A 139 -5.03 -4.80 14.80
CA VAL A 139 -6.12 -4.28 13.98
C VAL A 139 -5.84 -2.83 13.59
N LEU A 140 -5.41 -1.99 14.54
CA LEU A 140 -5.04 -0.60 14.25
C LEU A 140 -3.88 -0.53 13.25
N LEU A 141 -2.84 -1.35 13.42
CA LEU A 141 -1.72 -1.43 12.47
C LEU A 141 -2.18 -1.81 11.06
N ALA A 142 -3.06 -2.81 10.90
CA ALA A 142 -3.59 -3.20 9.59
C ALA A 142 -4.45 -2.10 8.93
N LEU A 143 -5.20 -1.34 9.72
CA LEU A 143 -5.96 -0.21 9.22
C LEU A 143 -5.04 0.95 8.81
N ASP A 144 -3.97 1.18 9.55
CA ASP A 144 -3.07 2.31 9.32
C ASP A 144 -2.00 2.03 8.26
N CYS A 145 -1.70 0.76 7.95
CA CYS A 145 -0.58 0.43 7.09
C CYS A 145 -0.67 1.05 5.70
N GLY A 146 -1.85 1.03 5.09
CA GLY A 146 -2.17 1.69 3.82
C GLY A 146 -3.00 2.96 3.97
N ASN A 147 -3.12 3.49 5.20
CA ASN A 147 -4.05 4.56 5.58
C ASN A 147 -5.48 4.25 5.12
N TYR A 148 -6.00 3.09 5.53
CA TYR A 148 -7.29 2.61 5.08
C TYR A 148 -8.45 3.18 5.89
N GLU A 149 -9.48 3.67 5.19
CA GLU A 149 -10.79 3.90 5.78
C GLU A 149 -11.36 2.61 6.39
N ILE A 150 -11.93 2.75 7.58
CA ILE A 150 -12.61 1.66 8.29
C ILE A 150 -14.00 1.51 7.64
N PRO A 151 -14.36 0.33 7.09
CA PRO A 151 -15.68 0.12 6.50
C PRO A 151 -16.81 0.32 7.50
N THR A 152 -18.03 0.53 7.00
CA THR A 152 -19.23 0.46 7.82
C THR A 152 -19.46 -0.98 8.29
N VAL A 153 -19.67 -1.16 9.59
CA VAL A 153 -19.98 -2.47 10.17
C VAL A 153 -21.46 -2.82 9.96
N GLU A 154 -21.78 -4.11 9.96
CA GLU A 154 -23.17 -4.60 9.86
C GLU A 154 -24.03 -4.12 11.05
N GLU A 155 -25.35 -4.00 10.81
CA GLU A 155 -26.31 -3.58 11.83
C GLU A 155 -26.26 -4.48 13.07
N GLY A 156 -26.26 -3.87 14.25
CA GLY A 156 -26.19 -4.57 15.54
C GLY A 156 -24.78 -4.80 16.09
N LYS A 157 -23.72 -4.48 15.33
CA LYS A 157 -22.32 -4.49 15.80
C LYS A 157 -21.86 -3.09 16.20
N MET A 158 -20.83 -3.01 17.03
CA MET A 158 -20.23 -1.73 17.44
C MET A 158 -19.25 -1.23 16.38
N GLN A 159 -19.56 -0.08 15.77
CA GLN A 159 -18.70 0.54 14.77
C GLN A 159 -17.36 0.97 15.40
N ALA A 160 -16.26 0.47 14.85
CA ALA A 160 -14.93 0.87 15.24
C ALA A 160 -14.54 2.23 14.67
N THR A 161 -13.72 2.96 15.44
CA THR A 161 -12.97 4.13 14.99
C THR A 161 -11.54 4.03 15.50
N ARG A 162 -10.59 4.69 14.82
CA ARG A 162 -9.18 4.76 15.29
C ARG A 162 -9.07 5.29 16.72
N PRO A 163 -9.74 6.40 17.10
CA PRO A 163 -9.71 6.87 18.49
C PRO A 163 -10.16 5.82 19.50
N MET A 164 -11.18 5.02 19.19
CA MET A 164 -11.64 3.96 20.10
C MET A 164 -10.57 2.88 20.34
N TYR A 165 -9.83 2.47 19.30
CA TYR A 165 -8.71 1.54 19.48
C TYR A 165 -7.56 2.15 20.28
N VAL A 166 -7.26 3.42 20.03
CA VAL A 166 -6.26 4.17 20.82
C VAL A 166 -6.68 4.24 22.28
N ASP A 167 -7.90 4.69 22.57
CA ASP A 167 -8.43 4.83 23.93
C ASP A 167 -8.50 3.49 24.65
N PHE A 168 -8.87 2.41 23.94
CA PHE A 168 -8.82 1.05 24.48
C PHE A 168 -7.41 0.68 24.93
N MET A 169 -6.39 0.87 24.08
CA MET A 169 -5.00 0.59 24.45
C MET A 169 -4.53 1.46 25.61
N LEU A 170 -4.85 2.76 25.63
CA LEU A 170 -4.51 3.64 26.75
C LEU A 170 -5.15 3.18 28.06
N GLY A 171 -6.41 2.75 28.01
CA GLY A 171 -7.13 2.21 29.18
C GLY A 171 -6.63 0.86 29.67
N GLN A 172 -5.80 0.15 28.90
CA GLN A 172 -5.16 -1.11 29.29
C GLN A 172 -3.72 -0.93 29.79
N GLN A 173 -3.21 0.31 29.85
CA GLN A 173 -1.87 0.57 30.37
C GLN A 173 -1.80 0.24 31.87
N LEU A 174 -0.80 -0.55 32.25
CA LEU A 174 -0.55 -0.97 33.62
C LEU A 174 0.10 0.15 34.43
N SER A 175 0.06 0.03 35.76
CA SER A 175 0.65 1.04 36.67
C SER A 175 2.16 1.16 36.55
N ASP A 176 2.83 0.12 36.04
CA ASP A 176 4.27 0.13 35.75
C ASP A 176 4.62 0.80 34.40
N GLY A 177 3.60 1.26 33.66
CA GLY A 177 3.73 1.99 32.40
C GLY A 177 3.72 1.12 31.14
N GLY A 178 3.72 -0.21 31.26
CA GLY A 178 3.66 -1.11 30.10
C GLY A 178 2.28 -1.74 29.88
N TRP A 179 2.25 -2.83 29.11
CA TRP A 179 1.05 -3.61 28.81
C TRP A 179 1.34 -5.11 28.95
N ALA A 180 0.30 -5.90 29.21
CA ALA A 180 0.38 -7.35 29.27
C ALA A 180 -0.95 -8.02 28.89
N ILE A 181 -0.95 -9.34 28.76
CA ILE A 181 -2.16 -10.15 28.59
C ILE A 181 -2.49 -10.80 29.93
N GLY A 182 -3.53 -10.31 30.60
CA GLY A 182 -4.05 -10.94 31.83
C GLY A 182 -3.08 -10.92 33.03
N SER A 183 -2.14 -9.97 33.08
CA SER A 183 -1.15 -9.79 34.14
C SER A 183 -1.12 -8.33 34.62
N GLU A 184 -0.70 -8.12 35.87
CA GLU A 184 -0.46 -6.79 36.46
C GLU A 184 0.96 -6.27 36.19
N GLU A 185 1.85 -7.13 35.72
CA GLU A 185 3.23 -6.77 35.33
C GLU A 185 3.34 -6.73 33.81
N ALA A 186 3.97 -5.67 33.30
CA ALA A 186 4.17 -5.49 31.87
C ALA A 186 5.05 -6.59 31.26
N ASP A 187 4.60 -7.06 30.10
CA ASP A 187 5.33 -7.98 29.24
C ASP A 187 6.03 -7.19 28.13
N PRO A 188 7.31 -7.48 27.81
CA PRO A 188 8.04 -6.72 26.80
C PRO A 188 7.45 -6.86 25.39
N ASP A 189 6.91 -8.03 25.02
CA ASP A 189 6.35 -8.26 23.69
C ASP A 189 5.05 -7.48 23.53
N VAL A 190 4.15 -7.61 24.51
CA VAL A 190 2.86 -6.92 24.50
C VAL A 190 3.07 -5.40 24.54
N THR A 191 3.99 -4.92 25.39
CA THR A 191 4.34 -3.50 25.47
C THR A 191 4.88 -3.00 24.13
N ALA A 192 5.79 -3.72 23.50
CA ALA A 192 6.34 -3.37 22.20
C ALA A 192 5.27 -3.32 21.10
N MET A 193 4.39 -4.32 21.03
CA MET A 193 3.31 -4.38 20.03
C MET A 193 2.34 -3.19 20.15
N VAL A 194 1.96 -2.82 21.39
CA VAL A 194 1.09 -1.66 21.62
C VAL A 194 1.79 -0.35 21.24
N LEU A 195 3.07 -0.20 21.59
CA LEU A 195 3.85 0.97 21.22
C LEU A 195 4.01 1.13 19.70
N GLN A 196 4.16 0.03 18.95
CA GLN A 196 4.18 0.07 17.47
C GLN A 196 2.88 0.66 16.91
N ALA A 197 1.72 0.26 17.45
CA ALA A 197 0.42 0.78 17.03
C ALA A 197 0.19 2.25 17.43
N LEU A 198 0.68 2.66 18.60
CA LEU A 198 0.53 4.02 19.12
C LEU A 198 1.55 5.02 18.53
N ALA A 199 2.63 4.56 17.91
CA ALA A 199 3.70 5.41 17.40
C ALA A 199 3.23 6.58 16.51
N PRO A 200 2.27 6.40 15.58
CA PRO A 200 1.77 7.48 14.72
C PRO A 200 0.88 8.52 15.45
N TYR A 201 0.44 8.23 16.68
CA TYR A 201 -0.60 9.01 17.38
C TYR A 201 -0.02 9.97 18.44
N GLN A 202 1.29 10.19 18.45
CA GLN A 202 2.00 10.97 19.48
C GLN A 202 1.74 12.48 19.47
N GLU A 203 1.00 13.01 18.50
CA GLU A 203 0.45 14.38 18.57
C GLU A 203 -0.59 14.52 19.70
N SER A 204 -1.25 13.42 20.08
CA SER A 204 -2.11 13.37 21.26
C SER A 204 -1.27 13.33 22.53
N THR A 205 -1.47 14.30 23.44
CA THR A 205 -0.74 14.37 24.71
C THR A 205 -0.94 13.11 25.58
N PRO A 206 -2.16 12.57 25.76
CA PRO A 206 -2.35 11.28 26.44
C PRO A 206 -1.54 10.14 25.82
N VAL A 207 -1.53 10.02 24.49
CA VAL A 207 -0.76 8.98 23.79
C VAL A 207 0.73 9.18 24.00
N LYS A 208 1.22 10.41 23.85
CA LYS A 208 2.64 10.74 24.07
C LYS A 208 3.10 10.39 25.48
N ASN A 209 2.28 10.64 26.49
CA ASN A 209 2.58 10.29 27.87
C ASN A 209 2.62 8.77 28.06
N ALA A 210 1.61 8.04 27.55
CA ALA A 210 1.57 6.59 27.61
C ALA A 210 2.75 5.95 26.88
N VAL A 211 3.08 6.42 25.68
CA VAL A 211 4.26 5.99 24.90
C VAL A 211 5.55 6.23 25.68
N THR A 212 5.69 7.40 26.32
CA THR A 212 6.87 7.71 27.15
C THR A 212 7.01 6.72 28.31
N LEU A 213 5.92 6.42 29.02
CA LEU A 213 5.92 5.45 30.10
C LEU A 213 6.25 4.04 29.60
N GLY A 214 5.67 3.61 28.49
CA GLY A 214 5.94 2.31 27.88
C GLY A 214 7.38 2.14 27.42
N VAL A 215 7.95 3.17 26.77
CA VAL A 215 9.36 3.18 26.36
C VAL A 215 10.29 3.08 27.57
N ASN A 216 9.99 3.82 28.64
CA ASN A 216 10.75 3.70 29.89
C ASN A 216 10.60 2.30 30.48
N ARG A 217 9.40 1.71 30.45
CA ARG A 217 9.17 0.35 30.94
C ARG A 217 9.99 -0.67 30.16
N LEU A 218 9.98 -0.63 28.82
CA LEU A 218 10.86 -1.48 28.00
C LEU A 218 12.34 -1.31 28.38
N SER A 219 12.82 -0.08 28.53
CA SER A 219 14.21 0.17 28.95
C SER A 219 14.56 -0.48 30.31
N THR A 220 13.60 -0.59 31.23
CA THR A 220 13.80 -1.29 32.51
C THR A 220 13.69 -2.80 32.43
N LEU A 221 12.93 -3.33 31.47
CA LEU A 221 12.76 -4.77 31.25
C LEU A 221 13.92 -5.41 30.48
N GLN A 222 14.78 -4.60 29.86
CA GLN A 222 15.93 -5.10 29.11
C GLN A 222 16.96 -5.76 30.04
N ASN A 223 17.35 -6.97 29.70
CA ASN A 223 18.35 -7.77 30.40
C ASN A 223 19.77 -7.19 30.24
N ASP A 224 20.66 -7.57 31.15
CA ASP A 224 22.08 -7.17 31.15
C ASP A 224 22.85 -7.55 29.88
N ASP A 225 22.36 -8.52 29.12
CA ASP A 225 22.95 -8.96 27.85
C ASP A 225 22.38 -8.24 26.62
N GLY A 226 21.48 -7.27 26.82
CA GLY A 226 20.80 -6.52 25.77
C GLY A 226 19.46 -7.13 25.33
N GLY A 227 19.11 -8.32 25.80
CA GLY A 227 17.88 -9.03 25.42
C GLY A 227 16.66 -8.69 26.25
N TYR A 228 15.59 -9.45 26.01
CA TYR A 228 14.33 -9.36 26.74
C TYR A 228 13.84 -10.74 27.11
N SER A 229 13.33 -10.86 28.34
CA SER A 229 12.68 -12.08 28.80
C SER A 229 11.17 -11.91 28.80
N SER A 230 10.48 -12.82 28.11
CA SER A 230 9.03 -12.92 28.05
C SER A 230 8.64 -14.29 28.61
N TRP A 231 7.72 -14.32 29.58
CA TRP A 231 7.31 -15.55 30.29
C TRP A 231 8.49 -16.40 30.84
N GLY A 232 9.60 -15.75 31.21
CA GLY A 232 10.79 -16.40 31.76
C GLY A 232 11.85 -16.84 30.75
N TYR A 233 11.63 -16.62 29.45
CA TYR A 233 12.55 -17.04 28.38
C TYR A 233 13.08 -15.84 27.60
N THR A 234 14.39 -15.81 27.34
CA THR A 234 15.01 -14.78 26.49
C THR A 234 15.02 -15.24 25.04
N SER A 235 14.39 -14.48 24.14
CA SER A 235 14.13 -14.93 22.77
C SER A 235 14.54 -13.91 21.70
N SER A 236 14.71 -14.41 20.47
CA SER A 236 14.91 -13.59 19.26
C SER A 236 13.66 -12.75 18.95
N GLU A 237 12.48 -13.32 19.20
CA GLU A 237 11.17 -12.73 18.97
C GLU A 237 10.96 -11.49 19.83
N SER A 238 11.27 -11.57 21.12
CA SER A 238 11.17 -10.42 22.02
C SER A 238 12.11 -9.29 21.62
N CYS A 239 13.34 -9.63 21.23
CA CYS A 239 14.27 -8.64 20.68
C CYS A 239 13.72 -8.01 19.38
N SER A 240 13.10 -8.83 18.52
CA SER A 240 12.52 -8.38 17.25
C SER A 240 11.39 -7.38 17.45
N GLN A 241 10.47 -7.64 18.39
CA GLN A 241 9.39 -6.70 18.72
C GLN A 241 9.93 -5.35 19.22
N VAL A 242 10.95 -5.37 20.07
CA VAL A 242 11.54 -4.13 20.57
C VAL A 242 12.28 -3.37 19.46
N VAL A 243 13.03 -4.06 18.59
CA VAL A 243 13.65 -3.41 17.42
C VAL A 243 12.60 -2.74 16.52
N LEU A 244 11.51 -3.45 16.19
CA LEU A 244 10.37 -2.88 15.43
C LEU A 244 9.81 -1.63 16.11
N THR A 245 9.68 -1.66 17.43
CA THR A 245 9.15 -0.56 18.24
C THR A 245 10.08 0.67 18.22
N LEU A 246 11.38 0.46 18.42
CA LEU A 246 12.36 1.55 18.35
C LEU A 246 12.33 2.20 16.96
N CYS A 247 12.28 1.40 15.90
CA CYS A 247 12.15 1.91 14.53
C CYS A 247 10.85 2.68 14.31
N ALA A 248 9.71 2.17 14.78
CA ALA A 248 8.41 2.82 14.65
C ALA A 248 8.36 4.18 15.36
N LEU A 249 9.02 4.30 16.52
CA LEU A 249 9.10 5.52 17.31
C LEU A 249 10.23 6.47 16.87
N GLY A 250 11.04 6.08 15.88
CA GLY A 250 12.20 6.85 15.43
C GLY A 250 13.33 6.91 16.46
N ILE A 251 13.36 5.99 17.43
CA ILE A 251 14.42 5.90 18.43
C ILE A 251 15.64 5.23 17.81
N PRO A 252 16.86 5.80 17.94
CA PRO A 252 18.09 5.18 17.44
C PRO A 252 18.39 3.84 18.12
N MET A 253 19.01 2.90 17.38
CA MET A 253 19.38 1.58 17.91
C MET A 253 20.44 1.64 19.02
N ASP A 254 21.22 2.73 19.07
CA ASP A 254 22.25 3.01 20.06
C ASP A 254 21.77 3.96 21.18
N ASP A 255 20.45 4.21 21.28
CA ASP A 255 19.88 4.99 22.37
C ASP A 255 20.29 4.38 23.72
N SER A 256 20.93 5.18 24.58
CA SER A 256 21.50 4.75 25.85
C SER A 256 20.50 4.03 26.78
N ARG A 257 19.20 4.29 26.64
CA ARG A 257 18.15 3.59 27.40
C ARG A 257 18.09 2.10 27.05
N PHE A 258 18.48 1.75 25.83
CA PHE A 258 18.39 0.42 25.22
C PHE A 258 19.75 -0.25 25.02
N VAL A 259 20.78 0.24 25.73
CA VAL A 259 22.13 -0.35 25.76
C VAL A 259 22.46 -0.76 27.19
N LYS A 260 22.61 -2.07 27.43
CA LYS A 260 23.01 -2.63 28.74
C LYS A 260 24.38 -3.28 28.63
N ASN A 261 25.31 -2.92 29.52
CA ASN A 261 26.68 -3.44 29.53
C ASN A 261 27.37 -3.40 28.15
N GLY A 262 27.12 -2.32 27.39
CA GLY A 262 27.67 -2.13 26.04
C GLY A 262 26.99 -2.93 24.92
N LYS A 263 25.86 -3.59 25.20
CA LYS A 263 25.09 -4.39 24.23
C LYS A 263 23.73 -3.76 23.98
N SER A 264 23.44 -3.48 22.71
CA SER A 264 22.11 -3.05 22.27
C SER A 264 21.15 -4.22 22.09
N VAL A 265 19.86 -3.92 21.89
CA VAL A 265 18.84 -4.91 21.51
C VAL A 265 19.20 -5.58 20.18
N LEU A 266 19.72 -4.81 19.22
CA LEU A 266 20.13 -5.34 17.91
C LEU A 266 21.33 -6.27 18.04
N ASP A 267 22.31 -5.93 18.90
CA ASP A 267 23.46 -6.81 19.15
C ASP A 267 23.00 -8.17 19.68
N LYS A 268 22.07 -8.16 20.63
CA LYS A 268 21.49 -9.41 21.16
C LYS A 268 20.71 -10.17 20.08
N LEU A 269 19.85 -9.51 19.31
CA LEU A 269 19.09 -10.14 18.22
C LEU A 269 20.03 -10.89 17.26
N LEU A 270 21.14 -10.25 16.87
CA LEU A 270 22.09 -10.85 15.94
C LEU A 270 22.82 -12.09 16.49
N THR A 271 22.83 -12.30 17.81
CA THR A 271 23.39 -13.53 18.39
C THR A 271 22.55 -14.78 18.10
N TYR A 272 21.28 -14.60 17.74
CA TYR A 272 20.37 -15.69 17.38
C TYR A 272 20.46 -16.06 15.88
N GLN A 273 21.25 -15.36 15.07
CA GLN A 273 21.39 -15.68 13.66
C GLN A 273 22.30 -16.90 13.46
N LEU A 274 21.76 -17.93 12.81
CA LEU A 274 22.48 -19.14 12.41
C LEU A 274 23.33 -18.89 11.15
N SER A 275 24.24 -19.83 10.85
CA SER A 275 25.20 -19.70 9.76
C SER A 275 24.55 -19.65 8.37
N ASP A 276 23.39 -20.26 8.21
CA ASP A 276 22.57 -20.24 6.98
C ASP A 276 21.71 -18.98 6.83
N GLY A 277 21.73 -18.08 7.81
CA GLY A 277 20.99 -16.83 7.82
C GLY A 277 19.64 -16.88 8.54
N SER A 278 19.16 -18.08 8.90
CA SER A 278 17.96 -18.24 9.72
C SER A 278 18.20 -17.83 11.17
N PHE A 279 17.14 -17.77 11.98
CA PHE A 279 17.23 -17.46 13.40
C PHE A 279 16.68 -18.61 14.24
N CYS A 280 17.20 -18.72 15.46
CA CYS A 280 16.77 -19.67 16.46
C CYS A 280 15.97 -19.01 17.59
N HIS A 281 15.09 -19.79 18.22
CA HIS A 281 14.51 -19.45 19.53
C HIS A 281 15.51 -19.80 20.65
N ASP A 282 16.08 -21.00 20.56
CA ASP A 282 17.16 -21.51 21.41
C ASP A 282 18.44 -21.69 20.58
N ASP A 283 18.77 -22.93 20.18
CA ASP A 283 20.02 -23.28 19.48
C ASP A 283 19.80 -23.80 18.05
N SER A 284 18.54 -23.99 17.63
CA SER A 284 18.18 -24.54 16.32
C SER A 284 17.20 -23.65 15.58
N PHE A 285 17.16 -23.79 14.25
CA PHE A 285 16.24 -23.10 13.37
C PHE A 285 14.82 -23.05 13.92
N ASP A 286 14.25 -21.86 13.95
CA ASP A 286 12.84 -21.63 14.20
C ASP A 286 12.26 -20.68 13.13
N ALA A 287 11.17 -21.10 12.49
CA ALA A 287 10.56 -20.34 11.41
C ALA A 287 9.99 -19.01 11.91
N TYR A 288 9.40 -19.00 13.09
CA TYR A 288 8.75 -17.81 13.66
C TYR A 288 9.80 -16.79 14.11
N ALA A 289 10.84 -17.24 14.82
CA ALA A 289 12.01 -16.43 15.16
C ALA A 289 12.67 -15.84 13.91
N THR A 290 12.83 -16.64 12.84
CA THR A 290 13.40 -16.17 11.57
C THR A 290 12.56 -15.08 10.93
N MET A 291 11.24 -15.25 10.85
CA MET A 291 10.39 -14.26 10.18
C MET A 291 10.23 -12.98 11.01
N GLN A 292 10.17 -13.08 12.34
CA GLN A 292 10.18 -11.89 13.19
C GLN A 292 11.51 -11.12 13.10
N ALA A 293 12.64 -11.84 13.15
CA ALA A 293 13.96 -11.23 12.99
C ALA A 293 14.10 -10.57 11.62
N LEU A 294 13.63 -11.21 10.54
CA LEU A 294 13.61 -10.62 9.21
C LEU A 294 12.81 -9.31 9.18
N CYS A 295 11.62 -9.26 9.80
CA CYS A 295 10.83 -8.04 9.90
C CYS A 295 11.57 -6.94 10.69
N ALA A 296 12.18 -7.28 11.83
CA ALA A 296 12.94 -6.35 12.66
C ALA A 296 14.18 -5.79 11.96
N LEU A 297 14.98 -6.64 11.33
CA LEU A 297 16.16 -6.23 10.57
C LEU A 297 15.78 -5.38 9.35
N SER A 298 14.66 -5.70 8.70
CA SER A 298 14.11 -4.87 7.64
C SER A 298 13.69 -3.50 8.15
N ALA A 299 13.02 -3.42 9.31
CA ALA A 299 12.65 -2.16 9.94
C ALA A 299 13.89 -1.29 10.28
N ALA A 300 14.92 -1.90 10.87
CA ALA A 300 16.17 -1.22 11.17
C ALA A 300 16.89 -0.75 9.88
N SER A 301 16.89 -1.57 8.84
CA SER A 301 17.48 -1.22 7.54
C SER A 301 16.75 -0.05 6.88
N ARG A 302 15.41 -0.02 6.99
CA ARG A 302 14.57 1.09 6.52
C ARG A 302 14.83 2.37 7.29
N GLN A 303 14.91 2.31 8.62
CA GLN A 303 15.22 3.47 9.46
C GLN A 303 16.61 4.04 9.14
N ALA A 304 17.63 3.18 9.00
CA ALA A 304 18.97 3.59 8.60
C ALA A 304 19.00 4.24 7.21
N GLY A 305 18.12 3.81 6.31
CA GLY A 305 17.92 4.37 4.98
C GLY A 305 16.98 5.57 4.91
N GLY A 306 16.45 6.08 6.03
CA GLY A 306 15.49 7.20 6.06
C GLY A 306 14.16 6.92 5.36
N LYS A 307 13.76 5.64 5.24
CA LYS A 307 12.49 5.22 4.65
C LYS A 307 11.36 5.29 5.68
N THR A 308 10.11 5.19 5.22
CA THR A 308 8.94 5.12 6.13
C THR A 308 9.04 3.93 7.08
N ALA A 309 8.41 4.05 8.26
CA ALA A 309 8.35 2.98 9.25
C ALA A 309 7.83 1.66 8.64
N PHE A 310 8.21 0.53 9.25
CA PHE A 310 8.02 -0.80 8.65
C PHE A 310 6.55 -1.07 8.26
N PHE A 311 5.62 -0.82 9.19
CA PHE A 311 4.19 -0.97 8.95
C PHE A 311 3.52 0.23 8.29
N THR A 312 4.20 1.37 8.11
CA THR A 312 3.67 2.51 7.35
C THR A 312 4.02 2.37 5.88
N MET A 313 3.09 1.85 5.09
CA MET A 313 3.28 1.42 3.70
C MET A 313 2.75 2.45 2.68
N THR A 314 2.68 3.72 3.06
CA THR A 314 2.29 4.81 2.15
C THR A 314 3.28 5.03 1.00
N ASP A 315 4.49 4.46 1.11
CA ASP A 315 5.55 4.49 0.10
C ASP A 315 5.49 3.30 -0.89
N VAL A 316 4.56 2.35 -0.70
CA VAL A 316 4.42 1.18 -1.58
C VAL A 316 3.72 1.54 -2.89
N GLN A 317 4.25 1.03 -3.99
CA GLN A 317 3.62 1.11 -5.31
C GLN A 317 2.42 0.14 -5.38
N LYS A 318 1.23 0.65 -5.74
CA LYS A 318 -0.01 -0.15 -5.79
C LYS A 318 -0.10 -1.05 -7.03
N MET A 319 -0.60 -2.27 -6.84
CA MET A 319 -0.97 -3.29 -7.84
C MET A 319 -2.48 -3.20 -8.18
N THR A 320 -2.91 -3.81 -9.28
CA THR A 320 -4.28 -3.65 -9.83
C THR A 320 -4.85 -5.00 -10.29
N HIS A 321 -6.10 -5.34 -9.89
CA HIS A 321 -6.72 -6.68 -10.02
C HIS A 321 -7.31 -7.02 -11.41
N THR A 322 -7.70 -8.30 -11.59
CA THR A 322 -8.16 -8.87 -12.86
C THR A 322 -9.36 -8.12 -13.44
N PRO A 323 -9.23 -7.55 -14.65
CA PRO A 323 -10.32 -6.89 -15.36
C PRO A 323 -11.53 -7.82 -15.60
N GLN A 324 -12.71 -7.23 -15.80
CA GLN A 324 -13.92 -7.95 -16.19
C GLN A 324 -13.66 -8.80 -17.44
N SER A 325 -14.31 -9.97 -17.53
CA SER A 325 -14.24 -10.83 -18.71
C SER A 325 -14.46 -10.04 -20.01
N GLY A 326 -13.53 -10.18 -20.95
CA GLY A 326 -13.51 -9.42 -22.21
C GLY A 326 -12.58 -8.20 -22.18
N VAL A 327 -12.27 -7.64 -21.02
CA VAL A 327 -11.26 -6.57 -20.87
C VAL A 327 -9.88 -7.20 -20.79
N THR A 328 -8.95 -6.75 -21.64
CA THR A 328 -7.57 -7.30 -21.68
C THR A 328 -6.53 -6.19 -21.77
N ALA A 329 -5.34 -6.45 -21.22
CA ALA A 329 -4.22 -5.51 -21.29
C ALA A 329 -3.68 -5.38 -22.73
N HIS A 330 -3.19 -4.19 -23.05
CA HIS A 330 -2.38 -3.95 -24.25
C HIS A 330 -0.95 -4.37 -23.95
N THR A 331 -0.52 -5.50 -24.52
CA THR A 331 0.79 -6.12 -24.24
C THR A 331 1.81 -5.91 -25.36
N SER A 332 1.45 -5.17 -26.42
CA SER A 332 2.33 -4.92 -27.56
C SER A 332 2.35 -3.45 -27.93
N ARG A 333 3.56 -2.95 -28.21
CA ARG A 333 3.79 -1.59 -28.71
C ARG A 333 4.15 -1.61 -30.20
N LEU A 334 3.74 -0.58 -30.93
CA LEU A 334 4.10 -0.39 -32.34
C LEU A 334 5.62 -0.26 -32.49
N ALA A 335 6.18 -0.95 -33.49
CA ALA A 335 7.62 -0.94 -33.78
C ALA A 335 8.16 0.47 -34.12
N GLU A 336 7.34 1.29 -34.77
CA GLU A 336 7.57 2.71 -34.96
C GLU A 336 6.48 3.48 -34.21
N THR A 337 6.86 4.21 -33.16
CA THR A 337 5.91 5.05 -32.44
C THR A 337 5.54 6.27 -33.30
N PRO A 338 4.25 6.55 -33.53
CA PRO A 338 3.82 7.73 -34.27
C PRO A 338 4.36 9.01 -33.62
N ALA A 339 5.06 9.84 -34.40
CA ALA A 339 5.57 11.13 -33.94
C ALA A 339 4.65 12.25 -34.44
N PHE A 340 3.82 12.78 -33.54
CA PHE A 340 2.87 13.85 -33.86
C PHE A 340 3.49 15.22 -33.66
N THR A 341 3.58 16.02 -34.71
CA THR A 341 4.24 17.34 -34.67
C THR A 341 3.46 18.37 -33.85
N ASP A 342 2.16 18.19 -33.74
CA ASP A 342 1.20 19.07 -33.08
C ASP A 342 0.97 18.76 -31.58
N THR A 343 1.70 17.79 -31.03
CA THR A 343 1.60 17.41 -29.61
C THR A 343 2.77 17.92 -28.76
N LYS A 344 3.80 18.51 -29.38
CA LYS A 344 5.01 18.92 -28.67
C LYS A 344 4.74 20.05 -27.68
N GLY A 345 5.14 19.85 -26.42
CA GLY A 345 5.09 20.87 -25.37
C GLY A 345 3.72 21.08 -24.72
N ILE A 346 2.72 20.26 -25.04
CA ILE A 346 1.40 20.32 -24.39
C ILE A 346 1.32 19.30 -23.23
N ALA A 347 0.47 19.57 -22.23
CA ALA A 347 0.29 18.69 -21.08
C ALA A 347 -0.12 17.25 -21.44
N ALA A 348 -0.84 17.07 -22.55
CA ALA A 348 -1.30 15.78 -23.03
C ALA A 348 -0.25 14.97 -23.82
N GLN A 349 0.92 15.55 -24.12
CA GLN A 349 1.92 14.93 -25.00
C GLN A 349 2.25 13.49 -24.61
N GLN A 350 2.66 13.28 -23.35
CA GLN A 350 3.07 11.96 -22.86
C GLN A 350 1.92 10.94 -22.94
N ALA A 351 0.70 11.36 -22.58
CA ALA A 351 -0.44 10.47 -22.62
C ALA A 351 -0.81 10.07 -24.06
N ILE A 352 -0.73 11.02 -25.00
CA ILE A 352 -0.99 10.78 -26.42
C ILE A 352 0.04 9.81 -27.00
N GLU A 353 1.33 10.06 -26.76
CA GLU A 353 2.42 9.21 -27.25
C GLU A 353 2.33 7.80 -26.66
N THR A 354 2.03 7.67 -25.36
CA THR A 354 1.82 6.37 -24.71
C THR A 354 0.67 5.59 -25.34
N LEU A 355 -0.52 6.19 -25.47
CA LEU A 355 -1.68 5.50 -26.04
C LEU A 355 -1.50 5.18 -27.52
N ALA A 356 -0.84 6.06 -28.30
CA ALA A 356 -0.54 5.79 -29.70
C ALA A 356 0.47 4.65 -29.85
N ALA A 357 1.47 4.57 -28.98
CA ALA A 357 2.45 3.48 -28.99
C ALA A 357 1.81 2.12 -28.71
N TYR A 358 0.80 2.06 -27.83
CA TYR A 358 0.03 0.85 -27.55
C TYR A 358 -1.10 0.58 -28.57
N GLY A 359 -1.24 1.40 -29.62
CA GLY A 359 -2.31 1.26 -30.61
C GLY A 359 -3.72 1.59 -30.08
N VAL A 360 -3.83 2.06 -28.84
CA VAL A 360 -5.09 2.43 -28.19
C VAL A 360 -5.73 3.64 -28.88
N LEU A 361 -4.92 4.62 -29.26
CA LEU A 361 -5.41 5.86 -29.85
C LEU A 361 -4.51 6.33 -31.00
N ASN A 362 -4.99 6.18 -32.24
CA ASN A 362 -4.26 6.55 -33.46
C ASN A 362 -4.44 8.01 -33.84
N GLY A 363 -3.42 8.67 -34.41
CA GLY A 363 -3.53 10.02 -34.94
C GLY A 363 -4.52 10.18 -36.09
N MET A 364 -4.86 11.43 -36.42
CA MET A 364 -5.72 11.76 -37.57
C MET A 364 -4.98 11.54 -38.89
N THR A 365 -3.67 11.79 -38.88
CA THR A 365 -2.75 11.42 -39.97
C THR A 365 -1.52 10.74 -39.39
N LYS A 366 -0.55 10.38 -40.24
CA LYS A 366 0.74 9.84 -39.80
C LYS A 366 1.54 10.81 -38.91
N THR A 367 1.32 12.11 -39.04
CA THR A 367 2.13 13.15 -38.37
C THR A 367 1.32 14.11 -37.52
N THR A 368 -0.02 13.99 -37.48
CA THR A 368 -0.90 14.88 -36.72
C THR A 368 -1.88 14.10 -35.85
N PHE A 369 -2.06 14.54 -34.60
CA PHE A 369 -2.98 13.95 -33.64
C PHE A 369 -4.27 14.76 -33.43
N GLU A 370 -4.18 16.07 -33.61
CA GLU A 370 -5.20 17.09 -33.32
C GLU A 370 -5.65 17.12 -31.85
N PRO A 371 -4.74 17.42 -30.90
CA PRO A 371 -5.05 17.33 -29.47
C PRO A 371 -6.11 18.33 -29.01
N ALA A 372 -6.25 19.47 -29.69
CA ALA A 372 -7.25 20.49 -29.40
C ALA A 372 -8.61 20.25 -30.07
N ALA A 373 -8.74 19.23 -30.92
CA ALA A 373 -10.00 18.93 -31.58
C ALA A 373 -11.03 18.38 -30.58
N ASN A 374 -12.29 18.79 -30.73
CA ASN A 374 -13.40 18.25 -29.95
C ASN A 374 -13.84 16.91 -30.53
N LEU A 375 -14.41 16.06 -29.68
CA LEU A 375 -14.90 14.74 -30.07
C LEU A 375 -16.42 14.63 -29.98
N THR A 376 -16.97 13.76 -30.84
CA THR A 376 -18.36 13.32 -30.71
C THR A 376 -18.48 12.20 -29.69
N ARG A 377 -19.70 11.99 -29.17
CA ARG A 377 -20.01 10.87 -28.28
C ARG A 377 -19.70 9.52 -28.91
N ALA A 378 -19.96 9.35 -30.21
CA ALA A 378 -19.62 8.14 -30.95
C ALA A 378 -18.11 7.91 -31.05
N GLN A 379 -17.33 8.97 -31.29
CA GLN A 379 -15.87 8.88 -31.30
C GLN A 379 -15.34 8.47 -29.94
N PHE A 380 -15.87 9.03 -28.85
CA PHE A 380 -15.41 8.64 -27.52
C PHE A 380 -15.81 7.21 -27.14
N ALA A 381 -17.02 6.76 -27.48
CA ALA A 381 -17.43 5.36 -27.28
C ALA A 381 -16.47 4.38 -27.98
N LYS A 382 -16.10 4.68 -29.25
CA LYS A 382 -15.10 3.91 -29.99
C LYS A 382 -13.76 3.86 -29.25
N ILE A 383 -13.29 5.00 -28.73
CA ILE A 383 -12.00 5.10 -28.04
C ILE A 383 -12.02 4.27 -26.75
N VAL A 384 -13.05 4.36 -25.92
CA VAL A 384 -13.11 3.61 -24.64
C VAL A 384 -13.21 2.11 -24.89
N VAL A 385 -14.02 1.67 -25.86
CA VAL A 385 -14.13 0.24 -26.23
C VAL A 385 -12.78 -0.31 -26.70
N GLY A 386 -12.05 0.45 -27.53
CA GLY A 386 -10.69 0.08 -27.95
C GLY A 386 -9.68 0.10 -26.80
N ALA A 387 -9.76 1.08 -25.92
CA ALA A 387 -8.90 1.17 -24.73
C ALA A 387 -9.02 -0.04 -23.81
N LEU A 388 -10.20 -0.64 -23.73
CA LEU A 388 -10.46 -1.84 -22.94
C LEU A 388 -10.28 -3.15 -23.72
N ASN A 389 -9.85 -3.11 -25.00
CA ASN A 389 -9.75 -4.28 -25.89
C ASN A 389 -11.05 -5.09 -26.03
N LEU A 390 -12.20 -4.43 -25.92
CA LEU A 390 -13.49 -5.09 -26.06
C LEU A 390 -13.81 -5.33 -27.54
N THR A 391 -14.37 -6.51 -27.84
CA THR A 391 -14.81 -6.86 -29.20
C THR A 391 -16.04 -6.03 -29.61
N PRO A 392 -15.97 -5.23 -30.69
CA PRO A 392 -17.11 -4.44 -31.17
C PRO A 392 -18.20 -5.34 -31.77
N GLU A 393 -19.46 -5.13 -31.40
CA GLU A 393 -20.61 -5.91 -31.87
C GLU A 393 -21.86 -5.02 -31.96
N TYR A 394 -22.57 -5.08 -33.08
CA TYR A 394 -23.84 -4.36 -33.26
C TYR A 394 -25.02 -5.17 -32.71
N ARG A 395 -25.88 -4.49 -31.96
CA ARG A 395 -27.04 -5.06 -31.24
C ARG A 395 -28.33 -4.26 -31.45
N GLY A 396 -28.24 -3.05 -32.02
CA GLY A 396 -29.41 -2.19 -32.28
C GLY A 396 -30.01 -1.59 -31.02
N THR A 397 -29.19 -1.26 -30.02
CA THR A 397 -29.66 -0.75 -28.71
C THR A 397 -30.32 0.62 -28.83
N PHE A 398 -29.84 1.46 -29.75
CA PHE A 398 -30.31 2.85 -29.91
C PHE A 398 -30.91 3.09 -31.30
N LYS A 399 -32.04 3.80 -31.33
CA LYS A 399 -32.84 4.09 -32.53
C LYS A 399 -32.16 5.04 -33.51
N ASP A 400 -31.28 5.91 -33.01
CA ASP A 400 -30.52 6.89 -33.79
C ASP A 400 -29.12 6.39 -34.19
N VAL A 401 -28.85 5.10 -34.00
CA VAL A 401 -27.61 4.44 -34.42
C VAL A 401 -27.95 3.45 -35.53
N ALA A 402 -27.75 3.86 -36.78
CA ALA A 402 -27.95 2.99 -37.92
C ALA A 402 -26.89 1.87 -37.96
N GLN A 403 -27.29 0.64 -38.27
CA GLN A 403 -26.38 -0.52 -38.39
C GLN A 403 -25.19 -0.26 -39.33
N SER A 404 -25.41 0.51 -40.40
CA SER A 404 -24.37 0.85 -41.38
C SER A 404 -23.39 1.94 -40.91
N ALA A 405 -23.63 2.57 -39.76
CA ALA A 405 -22.74 3.59 -39.21
C ALA A 405 -21.45 2.95 -38.69
N TRP A 406 -20.29 3.54 -39.00
CA TRP A 406 -18.98 3.01 -38.61
C TRP A 406 -18.82 2.85 -37.09
N TYR A 407 -19.54 3.65 -36.30
CA TYR A 407 -19.51 3.63 -34.84
C TYR A 407 -20.50 2.64 -34.22
N ALA A 408 -21.46 2.11 -34.99
CA ALA A 408 -22.56 1.31 -34.48
C ALA A 408 -22.11 0.13 -33.59
N PRO A 409 -21.15 -0.72 -33.97
CA PRO A 409 -20.72 -1.83 -33.11
C PRO A 409 -20.00 -1.35 -31.85
N TYR A 410 -19.36 -0.19 -31.87
CA TYR A 410 -18.69 0.36 -30.68
C TYR A 410 -19.68 0.94 -29.69
N VAL A 411 -20.69 1.66 -30.18
CA VAL A 411 -21.74 2.21 -29.32
C VAL A 411 -22.52 1.09 -28.64
N ASP A 412 -22.85 0.03 -29.37
CA ASP A 412 -23.56 -1.12 -28.81
C ASP A 412 -22.70 -1.95 -27.85
N THR A 413 -21.42 -2.19 -28.14
CA THR A 413 -20.52 -2.81 -27.15
C THR A 413 -20.38 -1.94 -25.91
N ALA A 414 -20.20 -0.63 -26.07
CA ALA A 414 -20.15 0.29 -24.93
C ALA A 414 -21.44 0.24 -24.10
N ALA A 415 -22.61 0.07 -24.72
CA ALA A 415 -23.87 -0.08 -24.02
C ALA A 415 -23.98 -1.43 -23.31
N ALA A 416 -23.56 -2.52 -23.97
CA ALA A 416 -23.58 -3.87 -23.42
C ALA A 416 -22.68 -4.01 -22.16
N TYR A 417 -21.55 -3.30 -22.14
CA TYR A 417 -20.65 -3.23 -20.99
C TYR A 417 -21.01 -2.10 -20.00
N GLY A 418 -22.15 -1.41 -20.19
CA GLY A 418 -22.61 -0.36 -19.28
C GLY A 418 -21.77 0.92 -19.30
N ILE A 419 -20.85 1.07 -20.25
CA ILE A 419 -20.04 2.28 -20.43
C ILE A 419 -20.93 3.46 -20.85
N VAL A 420 -21.95 3.22 -21.68
CA VAL A 420 -22.91 4.25 -22.14
C VAL A 420 -24.37 3.85 -21.89
N ASN A 421 -25.21 4.84 -21.54
CA ASN A 421 -26.63 4.64 -21.23
C ASN A 421 -27.58 5.38 -22.19
N GLY A 422 -27.05 6.06 -23.21
CA GLY A 422 -27.81 6.94 -24.10
C GLY A 422 -28.18 8.29 -23.48
N VAL A 423 -29.10 9.00 -24.12
CA VAL A 423 -29.61 10.33 -23.72
C VAL A 423 -31.12 10.36 -23.44
N GLY A 424 -31.77 9.19 -23.42
CA GLY A 424 -33.24 9.05 -23.29
C GLY A 424 -33.92 8.66 -24.60
N ASP A 425 -35.19 8.25 -24.52
CA ASP A 425 -36.05 7.85 -25.66
C ASP A 425 -35.50 6.75 -26.59
N GLY A 426 -34.55 5.96 -26.08
CA GLY A 426 -33.81 4.97 -26.86
C GLY A 426 -32.83 5.60 -27.85
N LYS A 427 -32.28 6.79 -27.56
CA LYS A 427 -31.30 7.49 -28.39
C LYS A 427 -29.93 7.57 -27.71
N PHE A 428 -28.86 7.61 -28.51
CA PHE A 428 -27.48 7.78 -28.07
C PHE A 428 -26.92 9.18 -28.31
N ASN A 429 -27.42 9.90 -29.32
CA ASN A 429 -26.88 11.13 -29.87
C ASN A 429 -25.42 11.00 -30.35
N PRO A 430 -25.15 10.19 -31.39
CA PRO A 430 -23.79 9.85 -31.81
C PRO A 430 -22.94 11.03 -32.29
N ASP A 431 -23.56 12.00 -32.97
CA ASP A 431 -22.87 13.16 -33.55
C ASP A 431 -22.79 14.35 -32.58
N GLY A 432 -23.43 14.25 -31.42
CA GLY A 432 -23.35 15.26 -30.37
C GLY A 432 -21.92 15.38 -29.83
N ALA A 433 -21.44 16.61 -29.65
CA ALA A 433 -20.17 16.87 -28.98
C ALA A 433 -20.24 16.39 -27.53
N ILE A 434 -19.18 15.75 -27.06
CA ILE A 434 -19.12 15.23 -25.69
C ILE A 434 -18.58 16.28 -24.71
N THR A 435 -19.27 16.45 -23.59
CA THR A 435 -18.84 17.33 -22.50
C THR A 435 -17.88 16.62 -21.54
N VAL A 436 -17.09 17.40 -20.79
CA VAL A 436 -16.20 16.89 -19.74
C VAL A 436 -16.93 15.97 -18.75
N GLN A 437 -18.12 16.37 -18.29
CA GLN A 437 -18.89 15.58 -17.33
C GLN A 437 -19.45 14.27 -17.90
N GLU A 438 -19.76 14.22 -19.20
CA GLU A 438 -20.13 12.98 -19.88
C GLU A 438 -18.92 12.08 -20.07
N ALA A 439 -17.76 12.66 -20.39
CA ALA A 439 -16.52 11.90 -20.52
C ALA A 439 -16.10 11.25 -19.20
N ALA A 440 -16.15 12.01 -18.09
CA ALA A 440 -15.91 11.50 -16.75
C ALA A 440 -16.88 10.36 -16.38
N ALA A 441 -18.16 10.49 -16.72
CA ALA A 441 -19.15 9.44 -16.48
C ALA A 441 -18.81 8.12 -17.17
N MET A 442 -18.38 8.17 -18.43
CA MET A 442 -17.98 6.95 -19.14
C MET A 442 -16.62 6.42 -18.66
N THR A 443 -15.65 7.27 -18.34
CA THR A 443 -14.34 6.84 -17.80
C THR A 443 -14.49 6.18 -16.43
N ALA A 444 -15.36 6.70 -15.56
CA ALA A 444 -15.66 6.07 -14.28
C ALA A 444 -16.24 4.65 -14.47
N ARG A 445 -17.21 4.49 -15.39
CA ARG A 445 -17.77 3.16 -15.70
C ARG A 445 -16.73 2.22 -16.32
N ALA A 446 -15.86 2.73 -17.18
CA ALA A 446 -14.74 1.96 -17.72
C ALA A 446 -13.78 1.50 -16.60
N ALA A 447 -13.54 2.33 -15.59
CA ALA A 447 -12.73 1.96 -14.43
C ALA A 447 -13.31 0.76 -13.66
N SER A 448 -14.63 0.69 -13.50
CA SER A 448 -15.29 -0.50 -12.95
C SER A 448 -14.93 -1.77 -13.71
N LEU A 449 -14.93 -1.71 -15.04
CA LEU A 449 -14.61 -2.86 -15.89
C LEU A 449 -13.13 -3.25 -15.80
N CYS A 450 -12.26 -2.31 -15.46
CA CYS A 450 -10.84 -2.53 -15.24
C CYS A 450 -10.51 -3.16 -13.87
N GLY A 451 -11.52 -3.54 -13.06
CA GLY A 451 -11.30 -4.04 -11.70
C GLY A 451 -11.04 -2.94 -10.66
N MET A 452 -11.31 -1.68 -11.01
CA MET A 452 -11.25 -0.54 -10.09
C MET A 452 -12.63 -0.23 -9.49
N ASP A 453 -12.68 0.48 -8.37
CA ASP A 453 -13.94 0.96 -7.78
C ASP A 453 -14.07 2.49 -7.94
N PRO A 454 -14.98 2.98 -8.81
CA PRO A 454 -15.19 4.40 -9.00
C PRO A 454 -16.22 5.03 -8.06
N ALA A 455 -16.80 4.27 -7.12
CA ALA A 455 -17.75 4.81 -6.16
C ALA A 455 -17.01 5.65 -5.10
N LEU A 456 -17.38 6.94 -4.98
CA LEU A 456 -16.92 7.80 -3.89
C LEU A 456 -18.06 8.05 -2.91
N GLU A 457 -17.77 7.90 -1.62
CA GLU A 457 -18.74 8.11 -0.53
C GLU A 457 -19.19 9.57 -0.42
N HIS A 458 -18.29 10.52 -0.67
CA HIS A 458 -18.56 11.96 -0.54
C HIS A 458 -18.14 12.76 -1.79
N PRO A 459 -18.85 12.59 -2.92
CA PRO A 459 -18.45 13.19 -4.18
C PRO A 459 -18.47 14.73 -4.13
N ASP A 460 -19.44 15.34 -3.43
CA ASP A 460 -19.48 16.79 -3.28
C ASP A 460 -18.24 17.32 -2.56
N THR A 461 -17.70 16.60 -1.57
CA THR A 461 -16.49 16.99 -0.85
C THR A 461 -15.28 17.02 -1.77
N ALA A 462 -15.10 15.99 -2.61
CA ALA A 462 -14.03 15.95 -3.60
C ALA A 462 -14.12 17.11 -4.61
N LEU A 463 -15.33 17.60 -4.89
CA LEU A 463 -15.55 18.69 -5.83
C LEU A 463 -15.45 20.08 -5.20
N ARG A 464 -15.51 20.23 -3.87
CA ARG A 464 -15.51 21.55 -3.17
C ARG A 464 -14.29 22.42 -3.49
N ALA A 465 -13.15 21.82 -3.84
CA ALA A 465 -11.94 22.55 -4.19
C ALA A 465 -12.05 23.31 -5.53
N TYR A 466 -13.07 23.01 -6.33
CA TYR A 466 -13.24 23.57 -7.66
C TYR A 466 -14.30 24.67 -7.68
N SER A 467 -13.91 25.83 -8.20
CA SER A 467 -14.72 27.05 -8.23
C SER A 467 -16.06 26.91 -8.97
N ASP A 468 -16.17 25.93 -9.88
CA ASP A 468 -17.34 25.68 -10.71
C ASP A 468 -18.03 24.34 -10.42
N ALA A 469 -17.81 23.76 -9.24
CA ALA A 469 -18.45 22.50 -8.82
C ALA A 469 -19.99 22.54 -8.89
N SER A 470 -20.60 23.71 -8.65
CA SER A 470 -22.06 23.91 -8.77
C SER A 470 -22.59 23.75 -10.20
N ARG A 471 -21.73 23.80 -11.21
CA ARG A 471 -22.09 23.59 -12.63
C ARG A 471 -22.07 22.10 -13.02
N VAL A 472 -21.61 21.22 -12.15
CA VAL A 472 -21.65 19.77 -12.39
C VAL A 472 -23.08 19.28 -12.23
N SER A 473 -23.60 18.63 -13.27
CA SER A 473 -24.95 18.07 -13.23
C SER A 473 -25.04 17.00 -12.13
N SER A 474 -26.16 16.92 -11.41
CA SER A 474 -26.32 16.00 -10.28
C SER A 474 -25.97 14.55 -10.63
N TRP A 475 -26.32 14.09 -11.84
CA TRP A 475 -26.03 12.74 -12.33
C TRP A 475 -24.54 12.50 -12.61
N ALA A 476 -23.77 13.54 -12.88
CA ALA A 476 -22.34 13.44 -13.22
C ALA A 476 -21.43 13.64 -12.00
N LYS A 477 -21.97 14.13 -10.88
CA LYS A 477 -21.19 14.43 -9.67
C LYS A 477 -20.34 13.24 -9.20
N PRO A 478 -20.85 12.00 -9.07
CA PRO A 478 -20.02 10.89 -8.60
C PRO A 478 -18.83 10.62 -9.51
N SER A 479 -19.06 10.61 -10.82
CA SER A 479 -18.02 10.31 -11.79
C SER A 479 -17.00 11.44 -11.94
N MET A 480 -17.46 12.69 -11.91
CA MET A 480 -16.58 13.86 -11.90
C MET A 480 -15.71 13.87 -10.64
N ALA A 481 -16.29 13.54 -9.49
CA ALA A 481 -15.58 13.44 -8.24
C ALA A 481 -14.53 12.34 -8.28
N TYR A 482 -14.88 11.15 -8.79
CA TYR A 482 -13.93 10.04 -8.98
C TYR A 482 -12.77 10.47 -9.87
N CYS A 483 -13.06 11.01 -11.05
CA CYS A 483 -12.00 11.41 -11.96
C CYS A 483 -11.11 12.51 -11.36
N ALA A 484 -11.66 13.46 -10.61
CA ALA A 484 -10.89 14.48 -9.90
C ALA A 484 -10.01 13.87 -8.80
N ALA A 485 -10.60 13.08 -7.89
CA ALA A 485 -9.93 12.48 -6.75
C ALA A 485 -8.84 11.48 -7.16
N SER A 486 -9.08 10.71 -8.21
CA SER A 486 -8.10 9.76 -8.75
C SER A 486 -7.01 10.42 -9.59
N GLY A 487 -7.08 11.74 -9.83
CA GLY A 487 -6.14 12.47 -10.69
C GLY A 487 -6.27 12.10 -12.17
N LEU A 488 -7.43 11.61 -12.59
CA LEU A 488 -7.78 11.40 -14.01
C LEU A 488 -8.24 12.70 -14.66
N TRP A 489 -8.78 13.65 -13.88
CA TRP A 489 -9.29 14.93 -14.36
C TRP A 489 -8.89 16.09 -13.42
N ALA A 490 -8.66 17.28 -14.00
CA ALA A 490 -8.49 18.54 -13.28
C ALA A 490 -7.48 18.54 -12.11
N GLN A 491 -6.43 17.71 -12.18
CA GLN A 491 -5.38 17.69 -11.17
C GLN A 491 -4.62 19.02 -11.18
N GLY A 492 -4.61 19.74 -10.04
CA GLY A 492 -3.95 21.04 -9.90
C GLY A 492 -4.68 22.22 -10.55
N ALA A 493 -5.87 22.00 -11.13
CA ALA A 493 -6.70 23.07 -11.69
C ALA A 493 -7.67 23.62 -10.63
N SER A 494 -8.06 24.90 -10.75
CA SER A 494 -9.04 25.55 -9.88
C SER A 494 -10.50 25.40 -10.34
N ALA A 495 -10.73 24.76 -11.49
CA ALA A 495 -12.05 24.54 -12.10
C ALA A 495 -12.11 23.20 -12.84
N LEU A 496 -13.29 22.57 -12.85
CA LEU A 496 -13.61 21.30 -13.49
C LEU A 496 -14.05 21.49 -14.95
N THR A 497 -14.66 22.61 -15.28
CA THR A 497 -15.24 22.95 -16.58
C THR A 497 -16.26 21.91 -17.11
N PRO A 498 -17.25 21.47 -16.30
CA PRO A 498 -18.01 20.24 -16.54
C PRO A 498 -18.85 20.24 -17.83
N THR A 499 -19.33 21.40 -18.27
CA THR A 499 -20.18 21.53 -19.47
C THR A 499 -19.38 21.88 -20.73
N ARG A 500 -18.06 22.04 -20.64
CA ARG A 500 -17.19 22.34 -21.78
C ARG A 500 -17.04 21.08 -22.64
N GLN A 501 -16.91 21.26 -23.94
CA GLN A 501 -16.51 20.17 -24.83
C GLN A 501 -15.09 19.72 -24.49
N ILE A 502 -14.93 18.41 -24.26
CA ILE A 502 -13.62 17.85 -23.96
C ILE A 502 -12.84 17.66 -25.25
N THR A 503 -11.54 17.95 -25.18
CA THR A 503 -10.65 17.80 -26.33
C THR A 503 -10.11 16.39 -26.41
N ARG A 504 -9.62 16.02 -27.59
CA ARG A 504 -9.02 14.72 -27.86
C ARG A 504 -7.76 14.47 -27.02
N GLY A 505 -6.96 15.50 -26.76
CA GLY A 505 -5.78 15.40 -25.88
C GLY A 505 -6.15 15.16 -24.42
N GLU A 506 -7.22 15.80 -23.93
CA GLU A 506 -7.73 15.61 -22.57
C GLU A 506 -8.29 14.19 -22.36
N ILE A 507 -9.01 13.66 -23.35
CA ILE A 507 -9.45 12.26 -23.36
C ILE A 507 -8.25 11.30 -23.32
N ALA A 508 -7.18 11.60 -24.07
CA ALA A 508 -5.98 10.79 -24.03
C ALA A 508 -5.35 10.78 -22.62
N GLN A 509 -5.31 11.91 -21.92
CA GLN A 509 -4.84 11.98 -20.53
C GLN A 509 -5.69 11.14 -19.57
N MET A 510 -7.01 11.28 -19.64
CA MET A 510 -7.94 10.52 -18.80
C MET A 510 -7.77 9.01 -18.99
N LEU A 511 -7.73 8.54 -20.24
CA LEU A 511 -7.65 7.12 -20.54
C LEU A 511 -6.27 6.53 -20.30
N CYS A 512 -5.20 7.27 -20.61
CA CYS A 512 -3.85 6.84 -20.25
C CYS A 512 -3.73 6.67 -18.73
N GLY A 513 -4.22 7.65 -17.96
CA GLY A 513 -4.26 7.57 -16.51
C GLY A 513 -5.09 6.39 -15.99
N LEU A 514 -6.22 6.09 -16.62
CA LEU A 514 -7.05 4.96 -16.27
C LEU A 514 -6.32 3.62 -16.52
N LEU A 515 -5.82 3.41 -17.73
CA LEU A 515 -5.19 2.15 -18.11
C LEU A 515 -3.90 1.88 -17.33
N LEU A 516 -3.10 2.92 -17.04
CA LEU A 516 -1.93 2.79 -16.16
C LEU A 516 -2.33 2.39 -14.73
N ARG A 517 -3.40 2.99 -14.18
CA ARG A 517 -3.93 2.66 -12.85
C ARG A 517 -4.69 1.33 -12.79
N ALA A 518 -4.90 0.69 -13.92
CA ALA A 518 -5.50 -0.63 -14.04
C ALA A 518 -4.50 -1.70 -14.52
N ASN A 519 -3.23 -1.32 -14.70
CA ASN A 519 -2.18 -2.15 -15.31
C ASN A 519 -2.61 -2.80 -16.64
N LEU A 520 -3.31 -2.03 -17.48
CA LEU A 520 -3.79 -2.44 -18.80
C LEU A 520 -2.88 -1.96 -19.95
N LEU A 521 -1.76 -1.30 -19.65
CA LEU A 521 -0.67 -1.01 -20.58
C LEU A 521 0.58 -1.72 -20.05
N GLN A 522 0.94 -2.86 -20.65
CA GLN A 522 1.99 -3.76 -20.15
C GLN A 522 3.21 -3.82 -21.07
#